data_AF-A0A0C2FYR1-F1
#
_entry.id   AF-A0A0C2FYR1-F1
#
_cell.length_a   1.000
_cell.length_b   1.000
_cell.length_c   1.000
_cell.angle_alpha   90.00
_cell.angle_beta   90.00
_cell.angle_gamma   90.00
#
_symmetry.space_group_name_H-M   'P 1'
#
loop_
_entity.id
_entity.type
_entity.pdbx_description
1 polymer ?
#
loop_
_entity_poly.entity_id
_entity_poly.type
_entity_poly.pdbx_seq_one_letter_code
_entity_poly.pdbx_strand_id
1 'polypeptide(L)'
;MFHLSFENFQGFLWKDRLPNGVQVALRNGSIPLDRLLIETDAPFMYPKINDKKLPADVKDAITDSAKQLHKFASFNRNEPCALAAICEMIAAFMGKDPKEVRDF
;
A
#
# COMPACT_ATOMS: atom_id res chain seq x y z
N MET A 1 22.37 -14.66 15.65
CA MET A 1 22.07 -14.20 14.28
C MET A 1 20.64 -13.68 14.32
N PHE A 2 20.45 -12.36 14.41
CA PHE A 2 19.11 -11.77 14.41
C PHE A 2 18.61 -11.75 12.96
N HIS A 3 17.62 -12.59 12.64
CA HIS A 3 16.93 -12.52 11.37
C HIS A 3 15.87 -11.41 11.48
N LEU A 4 16.26 -10.18 11.13
CA LEU A 4 15.30 -9.11 10.91
C LEU A 4 14.71 -9.35 9.52
N SER A 5 13.55 -9.99 9.45
CA SER A 5 12.77 -10.10 8.22
C SER A 5 11.90 -8.84 8.12
N PHE A 6 12.25 -7.96 7.18
CA PHE A 6 11.39 -6.85 6.77
C PHE A 6 10.50 -7.33 5.62
N GLU A 7 9.22 -6.99 5.68
CA GLU A 7 8.27 -7.26 4.61
C GLU A 7 8.18 -6.02 3.73
N ASN A 8 8.56 -6.13 2.45
CA ASN A 8 8.47 -5.02 1.51
C ASN A 8 7.08 -4.98 0.86
N PHE A 9 6.41 -3.84 0.94
CA PHE A 9 5.11 -3.64 0.33
C PHE A 9 5.19 -2.64 -0.81
N GLN A 10 4.73 -3.09 -1.98
CA GLN A 10 4.67 -2.30 -3.20
C GLN A 10 3.24 -2.07 -3.67
N GLY A 11 3.09 -1.27 -4.72
CA GLY A 11 1.80 -0.97 -5.32
C GLY A 11 1.12 -2.16 -5.99
N PHE A 12 1.60 -3.41 -5.88
CA PHE A 12 0.85 -4.59 -6.33
C PHE A 12 -0.24 -5.04 -5.33
N LEU A 13 -0.25 -4.50 -4.11
CA LEU A 13 -1.20 -4.87 -3.04
C LEU A 13 -2.66 -4.90 -3.50
N TRP A 14 -3.06 -3.97 -4.37
CA TRP A 14 -4.43 -3.92 -4.90
C TRP A 14 -4.84 -5.15 -5.71
N LYS A 15 -3.94 -6.07 -6.08
CA LYS A 15 -4.24 -7.32 -6.80
C LYS A 15 -4.39 -8.54 -5.90
N ASP A 16 -3.89 -8.51 -4.67
CA ASP A 16 -3.98 -9.66 -3.79
C ASP A 16 -5.44 -9.97 -3.42
N ARG A 17 -5.86 -11.21 -3.62
CA ARG A 17 -7.23 -11.69 -3.36
C ARG A 17 -7.23 -13.01 -2.62
N LEU A 18 -6.08 -13.46 -2.14
CA LEU A 18 -5.99 -14.74 -1.47
C LEU A 18 -6.68 -14.67 -0.10
N PRO A 19 -7.45 -15.68 0.32
CA PRO A 19 -8.09 -15.71 1.64
C PRO A 19 -7.11 -15.59 2.82
N ASN A 20 -5.86 -15.97 2.60
CA ASN A 20 -4.73 -15.85 3.51
C ASN A 20 -3.63 -14.95 2.94
N GLY A 21 -4.01 -14.01 2.08
CA GLY A 21 -3.10 -13.09 1.41
C GLY A 21 -2.66 -11.92 2.28
N VAL A 22 -1.83 -11.09 1.67
CA VAL A 22 -1.24 -9.89 2.26
C VAL A 22 -2.30 -8.88 2.73
N GLN A 23 -3.40 -8.69 1.99
CA GLN A 23 -4.49 -7.80 2.43
C GLN A 23 -5.13 -8.27 3.73
N VAL A 24 -5.29 -9.59 3.89
CA VAL A 24 -5.85 -10.18 5.11
C VAL A 24 -4.85 -10.07 6.25
N ALA A 25 -3.57 -10.31 5.98
CA ALA A 25 -2.48 -10.19 6.94
C ALA A 25 -2.31 -8.75 7.47
N LEU A 26 -2.52 -7.73 6.63
CA LEU A 26 -2.56 -6.34 7.07
C LEU A 26 -3.79 -6.05 7.96
N ARG A 27 -4.99 -6.49 7.53
CA ARG A 27 -6.25 -6.26 8.27
C ARG A 27 -6.29 -6.92 9.64
N ASN A 28 -5.72 -8.11 9.77
CA ASN A 28 -5.72 -8.84 11.03
C ASN A 28 -4.50 -8.51 11.91
N GLY A 29 -3.63 -7.60 11.47
CA GLY A 29 -2.44 -7.19 12.23
C GLY A 29 -1.34 -8.26 12.32
N SER A 30 -1.34 -9.26 11.43
CA SER A 30 -0.28 -10.29 11.40
C SER A 30 1.08 -9.75 10.99
N ILE A 31 1.11 -8.58 10.33
CA ILE A 31 2.33 -7.90 9.88
C ILE A 31 2.54 -6.67 10.78
N PRO A 32 3.52 -6.73 11.71
CA PRO A 32 3.83 -5.60 12.59
C PRO A 32 4.31 -4.38 11.81
N LEU A 33 3.94 -3.19 12.27
CA LEU A 33 4.30 -1.94 11.61
C LEU A 33 5.81 -1.70 11.60
N ASP A 34 6.51 -2.05 12.69
CA ASP A 34 7.97 -1.93 12.85
C ASP A 34 8.78 -2.91 11.98
N ARG A 35 8.10 -3.75 11.18
CA ARG A 35 8.69 -4.67 10.22
C ARG A 35 8.28 -4.39 8.79
N LEU A 36 7.59 -3.29 8.54
CA LEU A 36 7.03 -2.96 7.25
C LEU A 36 7.93 -1.93 6.54
N LEU A 37 8.37 -2.24 5.32
CA LEU A 37 9.04 -1.29 4.44
C LEU A 37 8.13 -0.99 3.24
N ILE A 38 7.87 0.30 2.98
CA ILE A 38 7.06 0.72 1.83
C ILE A 38 7.97 1.20 0.72
N GLU A 39 7.78 0.65 -0.47
CA GLU A 39 8.50 1.08 -1.66
C GLU A 39 7.59 1.09 -2.88
N THR A 40 8.00 1.78 -3.96
CA THR A 40 7.19 1.83 -5.18
C THR A 40 7.53 0.73 -6.17
N ASP A 41 8.77 0.22 -6.13
CA ASP A 41 9.38 -0.59 -7.19
C ASP A 41 9.20 0.02 -8.59
N ALA A 42 9.12 1.36 -8.69
CA ALA A 42 9.00 2.05 -9.96
C ALA A 42 10.20 1.73 -10.87
N PRO A 43 9.97 1.43 -12.17
CA PRO A 43 8.77 1.71 -12.95
C PRO A 43 7.67 0.62 -12.89
N PHE A 44 7.82 -0.41 -12.06
CA PHE A 44 6.90 -1.54 -11.94
C PHE A 44 5.90 -1.36 -10.77
N MET A 45 5.09 -2.39 -10.52
CA MET A 45 4.18 -2.46 -9.36
C MET A 45 3.21 -1.28 -9.19
N TYR A 46 2.60 -0.80 -10.28
CA TYR A 46 1.64 0.30 -10.27
C TYR A 46 0.44 0.05 -9.31
N PRO A 47 0.16 0.97 -8.36
CA PRO A 47 -1.01 0.89 -7.48
C PRO A 47 -2.28 1.35 -8.16
N LYS A 48 -3.12 0.42 -8.60
CA LYS A 48 -4.41 0.76 -9.20
C LYS A 48 -5.45 1.08 -8.13
N ILE A 49 -5.34 2.29 -7.56
CA ILE A 49 -6.17 2.79 -6.47
C ILE A 49 -7.68 2.82 -6.77
N ASN A 50 -8.04 2.85 -8.05
CA ASN A 50 -9.44 2.89 -8.51
C ASN A 50 -9.93 1.50 -9.00
N ASP A 51 -9.23 0.41 -8.67
CA ASP A 51 -9.69 -0.91 -9.10
C ASP A 51 -11.05 -1.27 -8.48
N LYS A 52 -11.97 -1.75 -9.31
CA LYS A 52 -13.35 -2.06 -8.90
C LYS A 52 -13.40 -3.11 -7.78
N LYS A 53 -12.41 -4.01 -7.73
CA LYS A 53 -12.32 -5.08 -6.74
C LYS A 53 -11.61 -4.64 -5.46
N LEU A 54 -11.13 -3.41 -5.35
CA LEU A 54 -10.59 -2.87 -4.11
C LEU A 54 -11.76 -2.54 -3.15
N PRO A 55 -11.66 -2.89 -1.85
CA PRO A 55 -12.68 -2.55 -0.87
C PRO A 55 -13.02 -1.05 -0.85
N ALA A 56 -14.29 -0.70 -0.59
CA ALA A 56 -14.76 0.68 -0.63
C ALA A 56 -14.07 1.56 0.42
N ASP A 57 -13.98 1.04 1.66
CA ASP A 57 -13.26 1.67 2.77
C ASP A 57 -11.82 2.03 2.43
N VAL A 58 -11.11 1.15 1.70
CA VAL A 58 -9.73 1.41 1.27
C VAL A 58 -9.66 2.49 0.19
N LYS A 59 -10.59 2.49 -0.78
CA LYS A 59 -10.63 3.52 -1.83
C LYS A 59 -10.94 4.91 -1.27
N ASP A 60 -11.86 4.96 -0.32
CA ASP A 60 -12.35 6.21 0.27
C ASP A 60 -11.32 6.81 1.24
N ALA A 61 -10.45 5.98 1.83
CA ALA A 61 -9.36 6.42 2.70
C ALA A 61 -8.21 7.14 1.95
N ILE A 62 -8.09 6.94 0.63
CA ILE A 62 -7.03 7.58 -0.16
C ILE A 62 -7.38 9.06 -0.37
N THR A 63 -6.50 9.94 0.09
CA THR A 63 -6.68 11.38 0.09
C THR A 63 -6.56 11.97 -1.32
N ASP A 64 -7.16 13.14 -1.51
CA ASP A 64 -7.04 13.86 -2.79
C ASP A 64 -5.61 14.30 -3.06
N SER A 65 -4.81 14.59 -2.03
CA SER A 65 -3.39 14.91 -2.17
C SER A 65 -2.60 13.73 -2.76
N ALA A 66 -2.80 12.53 -2.21
CA ALA A 66 -2.19 11.31 -2.74
C ALA A 66 -2.66 11.02 -4.17
N LYS A 67 -3.96 11.20 -4.47
CA LYS A 67 -4.50 11.07 -5.83
C LYS A 67 -3.86 12.07 -6.81
N GLN A 68 -3.62 13.31 -6.39
CA GLN A 68 -2.97 14.33 -7.22
C GLN A 68 -1.51 13.99 -7.54
N LEU A 69 -0.78 13.34 -6.63
CA LEU A 69 0.57 12.83 -6.92
C LEU A 69 0.52 11.58 -7.80
N HIS A 70 -0.42 10.69 -7.52
CA HIS A 70 -0.59 9.43 -8.24
C HIS A 70 -0.93 9.62 -9.73
N LYS A 71 -1.50 10.76 -10.14
CA LYS A 71 -1.84 11.04 -11.54
C LYS A 71 -0.64 11.01 -12.51
N PHE A 72 0.58 11.13 -11.99
CA PHE A 72 1.80 11.05 -12.78
C PHE A 72 2.28 9.60 -13.00
N ALA A 73 1.76 8.64 -12.23
CA ALA A 73 1.98 7.22 -12.42
C ALA A 73 0.88 6.61 -13.30
N SER A 74 1.21 5.53 -14.01
CA SER A 74 0.26 4.80 -14.85
C SER A 74 0.49 3.29 -14.78
N PHE A 75 -0.49 2.51 -15.23
CA PHE A 75 -0.38 1.05 -15.29
C PHE A 75 0.85 0.56 -16.08
N ASN A 76 1.27 1.31 -17.10
CA ASN A 76 2.42 0.96 -17.94
C ASN A 76 3.75 1.45 -17.36
N ARG A 77 3.71 2.41 -16.44
CA ARG A 77 4.91 3.00 -15.82
C ARG A 77 4.53 3.64 -14.50
N ASN A 78 4.88 2.97 -13.41
CA ASN A 78 4.78 3.53 -12.07
C ASN A 78 5.86 4.61 -11.86
N GLU A 79 5.67 5.46 -10.86
CA GLU A 79 6.57 6.55 -10.53
C GLU A 79 6.75 6.64 -9.00
N PRO A 80 7.89 7.18 -8.49
CA PRO A 80 8.12 7.34 -7.05
C PRO A 80 7.02 8.13 -6.33
N CYS A 81 6.35 9.06 -7.01
CA CYS A 81 5.25 9.84 -6.44
C CYS A 81 4.00 9.00 -6.09
N ALA A 82 3.91 7.75 -6.55
CA ALA A 82 2.87 6.81 -6.16
C ALA A 82 3.03 6.32 -4.71
N LEU A 83 4.18 6.53 -4.06
CA LEU A 83 4.45 6.09 -2.70
C LEU A 83 3.39 6.58 -1.70
N ALA A 84 2.90 7.81 -1.85
CA ALA A 84 1.85 8.37 -0.99
C ALA A 84 0.56 7.53 -1.06
N ALA A 85 0.15 7.15 -2.28
CA ALA A 85 -1.04 6.33 -2.49
C ALA A 85 -0.86 4.89 -1.98
N ILE A 86 0.36 4.33 -2.07
CA ILE A 86 0.69 3.01 -1.51
C ILE A 86 0.62 3.06 0.02
N CYS A 87 1.21 4.08 0.64
CA CYS A 87 1.20 4.27 2.09
C CYS A 87 -0.23 4.37 2.64
N GLU A 88 -1.06 5.22 2.04
CA GLU A 88 -2.46 5.36 2.47
C GLU A 88 -3.27 4.08 2.25
N MET A 89 -3.02 3.34 1.17
CA MET A 89 -3.66 2.04 0.94
C MET A 89 -3.29 1.02 2.02
N ILE A 90 -2.00 0.93 2.38
CA ILE A 90 -1.52 0.05 3.45
C ILE A 90 -2.14 0.46 4.79
N ALA A 91 -2.11 1.75 5.12
CA ALA A 91 -2.72 2.28 6.34
C ALA A 91 -4.21 1.95 6.43
N ALA A 92 -4.95 2.09 5.32
CA ALA A 92 -6.36 1.73 5.25
C ALA A 92 -6.59 0.23 5.47
N PHE A 93 -5.75 -0.65 4.90
CA PHE A 93 -5.82 -2.07 5.20
C PHE A 93 -5.48 -2.39 6.66
N MET A 94 -4.54 -1.68 7.28
CA MET A 94 -4.17 -1.86 8.69
C MET A 94 -5.17 -1.22 9.68
N GLY A 95 -6.10 -0.39 9.20
CA GLY A 95 -6.98 0.41 10.05
C GLY A 95 -6.22 1.45 10.89
N LYS A 96 -5.15 2.04 10.34
CA LYS A 96 -4.26 3.01 11.00
C LYS A 96 -4.28 4.38 10.32
N ASP A 97 -3.87 5.43 11.03
CA ASP A 97 -3.62 6.72 10.41
C ASP A 97 -2.39 6.64 9.47
N PRO A 98 -2.44 7.18 8.23
CA PRO A 98 -1.29 7.18 7.33
C PRO A 98 -0.02 7.81 7.91
N LYS A 99 -0.14 8.75 8.86
CA LYS A 99 1.00 9.33 9.58
C LYS A 99 1.68 8.31 10.48
N GLU A 100 0.90 7.46 11.17
CA GLU A 100 1.47 6.35 11.94
C GLU A 100 2.29 5.43 11.03
N VAL A 101 1.78 5.13 9.83
CA VAL A 101 2.48 4.23 8.90
C VAL A 101 3.73 4.86 8.29
N ARG A 102 3.75 6.19 8.11
CA ARG A 102 4.91 6.93 7.57
C ARG A 102 6.02 7.13 8.60
N ASP A 103 5.66 7.32 9.87
CA ASP A 103 6.58 7.77 10.92
C ASP A 103 7.29 6.60 11.64
N PHE A 104 7.09 5.37 11.18
CA PHE A 104 7.83 4.15 11.57
C PHE A 104 8.86 3.76 10.51
#